data_AF-A0A5D0HKG8-F1
#
_entry.id   AF-A0A5D0HKG8-F1
#
_cell.length_a   1.000
_cell.length_b   1.000
_cell.length_c   1.000
_cell.angle_alpha   90.00
_cell.angle_beta   90.00
_cell.angle_gamma   90.00
#
_symmetry.space_group_name_H-M   'P 1'
#
loop_
_entity.id
_entity.type
_entity.pdbx_description
1 polymer ?
#
loop_
_entity_poly.entity_id
_entity_poly.type
_entity_poly.pdbx_seq_one_letter_code
_entity_poly.pdbx_strand_id
1 'polypeptide(L)'
;MKFRRLFYDNRVDIKKITTEKVVIGIVLGLLSAFVIYSFFYVIRESFRLMILGFNDYGFHSFFNDEFILPKENRNFYNLFFSGLSLILGNSVAVLFIFSGPNNILNRFDSRRKRVLNDQVFLSFNFLYWITKVGLAVGVFAIAGLKLEYLPYFKPIAYLFLFVLYLETWKNLSLVIKKRRLIIQSGHLLILLVLSLGLSKIDVVNYKALDKASVKNNPIIDFPKSSFYDKNDAPWYTRNRTMGFKLKRNEAGNLDIYTESREKIGLGDIEYYVIAEKHAFREELIPFLSVNILADKDLNLGLIKTFEAKLYRAGIHMVNYEIRNEELYAKEFRNGLIKKRLYAPVLEFDGEFERTDSLESILLPPLPLHPPEPYFDKFDTVEVSIGKQPRFEDKPMRLSAIQKKFSKNINTKTVYLYKITKGATYQDYINMLTVHNTAVSELRKQEQTISSDQDCFDESCYKAYRNEQIRLRRKYPVYVIVSKEP
;
A
#
# COMPACT_ATOMS: atom_id res chain seq x y z
N MET A 1 -41.94 -4.46 -68.94
CA MET A 1 -41.50 -5.16 -67.71
C MET A 1 -40.93 -4.15 -66.71
N LYS A 2 -41.61 -3.90 -65.58
CA LYS A 2 -41.01 -3.12 -64.47
C LYS A 2 -40.14 -4.08 -63.66
N PHE A 3 -38.80 -3.95 -63.76
CA PHE A 3 -37.87 -4.65 -62.88
C PHE A 3 -38.14 -4.19 -61.43
N ARG A 4 -38.97 -4.95 -60.70
CA ARG A 4 -39.41 -4.64 -59.33
C ARG A 4 -38.35 -4.95 -58.26
N ARG A 5 -37.21 -5.53 -58.64
CA ARG A 5 -36.07 -5.76 -57.76
C ARG A 5 -34.89 -4.94 -58.25
N LEU A 6 -34.50 -3.95 -57.46
CA LEU A 6 -33.20 -3.32 -57.54
C LEU A 6 -32.15 -4.43 -57.53
N PHE A 7 -31.18 -4.38 -58.45
CA PHE A 7 -30.03 -5.30 -58.51
C PHE A 7 -29.22 -5.36 -57.20
N TYR A 8 -29.51 -4.45 -56.26
CA TYR A 8 -28.88 -4.31 -54.95
C TYR A 8 -29.95 -4.03 -53.87
N ASP A 9 -30.63 -5.07 -53.36
CA ASP A 9 -31.46 -4.93 -52.16
C ASP A 9 -30.66 -5.28 -50.90
N ASN A 10 -29.99 -4.28 -50.32
CA ASN A 10 -29.20 -4.40 -49.09
C ASN A 10 -30.08 -4.35 -47.82
N ARG A 11 -31.26 -4.96 -47.83
CA ARG A 11 -32.15 -5.03 -46.66
C ARG A 11 -31.96 -6.36 -45.94
N VAL A 12 -31.52 -6.29 -44.69
CA VAL A 12 -31.52 -7.46 -43.79
C VAL A 12 -32.97 -7.84 -43.52
N ASP A 13 -33.38 -9.02 -43.97
CA ASP A 13 -34.73 -9.52 -43.73
C ASP A 13 -34.81 -10.16 -42.33
N ILE A 14 -35.10 -9.33 -41.33
CA ILE A 14 -35.21 -9.73 -39.91
C ILE A 14 -36.24 -10.85 -39.72
N LYS A 15 -37.24 -10.95 -40.61
CA LYS A 15 -38.28 -12.00 -40.54
C LYS A 15 -37.75 -13.42 -40.78
N LYS A 16 -36.56 -13.55 -41.37
CA LYS A 16 -35.91 -14.85 -41.62
C LYS A 16 -35.12 -15.36 -40.42
N ILE A 17 -34.98 -14.57 -39.36
CA ILE A 17 -34.30 -14.98 -38.13
C ILE A 17 -35.33 -15.73 -37.28
N THR A 18 -35.09 -17.02 -37.02
CA THR A 18 -35.98 -17.83 -36.18
C THR A 18 -35.89 -17.40 -34.71
N THR A 19 -37.01 -17.50 -33.99
CA THR A 19 -37.08 -17.18 -32.55
C THR A 19 -36.11 -18.05 -31.75
N GLU A 20 -36.01 -19.33 -32.07
CA GLU A 20 -35.05 -20.28 -31.49
C GLU A 20 -33.62 -19.76 -31.60
N LYS A 21 -33.22 -19.29 -32.79
CA LYS A 21 -31.86 -18.77 -33.00
C LYS A 21 -31.58 -17.51 -32.18
N VAL A 22 -32.59 -16.64 -32.03
CA VAL A 22 -32.49 -15.47 -31.15
C VAL A 22 -32.29 -15.90 -29.70
N VAL A 23 -33.08 -16.86 -29.22
CA VAL A 23 -32.98 -17.39 -27.86
C VAL A 23 -31.61 -18.01 -27.62
N ILE A 24 -31.14 -18.89 -28.50
CA ILE A 24 -29.81 -19.51 -28.39
C ILE A 24 -28.71 -18.44 -28.42
N GLY A 25 -28.82 -17.45 -29.31
CA GLY A 25 -27.86 -16.34 -29.37
C GLY A 25 -27.79 -15.54 -28.07
N ILE A 26 -28.93 -15.24 -27.45
CA ILE A 26 -29.00 -14.56 -26.15
C ILE A 26 -28.35 -15.43 -25.06
N VAL A 27 -28.68 -16.73 -25.00
CA VAL A 27 -28.09 -17.66 -24.02
C VAL A 27 -26.57 -17.74 -24.18
N LEU A 28 -26.08 -17.88 -25.43
CA LEU A 28 -24.65 -17.90 -25.72
C LEU A 28 -23.96 -16.59 -25.32
N GLY A 29 -24.61 -15.44 -25.57
CA GLY A 29 -24.09 -14.14 -25.18
C GLY A 29 -24.00 -13.97 -23.66
N LEU A 30 -25.02 -14.40 -22.92
CA LEU A 30 -25.03 -14.35 -21.45
C LEU A 30 -23.99 -15.29 -20.85
N LEU A 31 -23.86 -16.52 -21.35
CA LEU A 31 -22.82 -17.45 -20.93
C LEU A 31 -21.42 -16.89 -21.21
N SER A 32 -21.21 -16.31 -22.40
CA SER A 32 -19.95 -15.66 -22.75
C SER A 32 -19.65 -14.48 -21.81
N ALA A 33 -20.64 -13.65 -21.50
CA ALA A 33 -20.51 -12.55 -20.54
C ALA A 33 -20.13 -13.06 -19.14
N PHE A 34 -20.74 -14.15 -18.67
CA PHE A 34 -20.40 -14.75 -17.39
C PHE A 34 -18.96 -15.29 -17.35
N VAL A 35 -18.51 -15.96 -18.42
CA VAL A 35 -17.13 -16.48 -18.53
C VAL A 35 -16.12 -15.33 -18.55
N ILE A 36 -16.36 -14.29 -19.37
CA ILE A 36 -15.47 -13.12 -19.46
C ILE A 36 -15.42 -12.37 -18.13
N TYR A 37 -16.56 -12.20 -17.45
CA TYR A 37 -16.65 -11.58 -16.13
C TYR A 37 -15.83 -12.37 -15.11
N SER A 38 -16.00 -13.69 -15.09
CA SER A 38 -15.26 -14.59 -14.21
C SER A 38 -13.76 -14.52 -14.45
N PHE A 39 -13.34 -14.46 -15.71
CA PHE A 39 -11.94 -14.29 -16.09
C PHE A 39 -11.34 -12.98 -15.57
N PHE A 40 -11.99 -11.83 -15.78
CA PHE A 40 -11.51 -10.55 -15.25
C PHE A 40 -11.49 -10.51 -13.72
N TYR A 41 -12.49 -11.12 -13.07
CA TYR A 41 -12.54 -11.25 -11.62
C TYR A 41 -11.33 -12.04 -11.11
N VAL A 42 -11.06 -13.23 -11.69
CA VAL A 42 -9.93 -14.08 -11.33
C VAL A 42 -8.61 -13.36 -11.56
N ILE A 43 -8.43 -12.69 -12.71
CA ILE A 43 -7.20 -11.91 -12.98
C ILE A 43 -6.93 -10.86 -11.90
N ARG A 44 -7.96 -10.08 -11.51
CA ARG A 44 -7.81 -9.07 -10.44
C ARG A 44 -7.37 -9.70 -9.12
N GLU A 45 -8.03 -10.79 -8.73
CA GLU A 45 -7.69 -11.49 -7.48
C GLU A 45 -6.30 -12.13 -7.55
N SER A 46 -5.90 -12.68 -8.70
CA SER A 46 -4.55 -13.19 -8.94
C SER A 46 -3.51 -12.09 -8.80
N PHE A 47 -3.76 -10.88 -9.34
CA PHE A 47 -2.87 -9.74 -9.14
C PHE A 47 -2.78 -9.34 -7.66
N ARG A 48 -3.90 -9.34 -6.93
CA ARG A 48 -3.89 -9.07 -5.48
C ARG A 48 -3.09 -10.11 -4.70
N LEU A 49 -3.22 -11.39 -5.06
CA LEU A 49 -2.46 -12.48 -4.45
C LEU A 49 -0.98 -12.43 -4.81
N MET A 50 -0.65 -12.07 -6.04
CA MET A 50 0.73 -11.84 -6.44
C MET A 50 1.34 -10.68 -5.66
N ILE A 51 0.63 -9.57 -5.46
CA ILE A 51 1.10 -8.46 -4.60
C ILE A 51 1.35 -8.94 -3.16
N LEU A 52 0.52 -9.84 -2.63
CA LEU A 52 0.74 -10.46 -1.31
C LEU A 52 1.97 -11.39 -1.28
N GLY A 53 2.28 -12.05 -2.39
CA GLY A 53 3.44 -12.93 -2.52
C GLY A 53 4.76 -12.19 -2.79
N PHE A 54 4.72 -11.15 -3.64
CA PHE A 54 5.88 -10.34 -4.07
C PHE A 54 6.21 -9.19 -3.13
N ASN A 55 5.28 -8.73 -2.27
CA ASN A 55 5.66 -8.00 -1.07
C ASN A 55 6.30 -9.00 -0.09
N ASP A 56 7.52 -9.39 -0.43
CA ASP A 56 8.56 -9.66 0.53
C ASP A 56 8.55 -8.47 1.49
N TYR A 57 7.99 -8.70 2.67
CA TYR A 57 8.00 -7.76 3.77
C TYR A 57 7.01 -6.59 3.61
N GLY A 58 5.80 -6.74 4.14
CA GLY A 58 4.99 -5.61 4.64
C GLY A 58 5.72 -4.72 5.69
N PHE A 59 7.02 -4.93 5.91
CA PHE A 59 8.02 -4.12 6.60
C PHE A 59 8.68 -3.06 5.71
N HIS A 60 8.52 -3.17 4.40
CA HIS A 60 8.80 -2.10 3.47
C HIS A 60 7.48 -1.44 3.12
N SER A 61 7.03 -0.58 4.04
CA SER A 61 6.30 0.69 3.91
C SER A 61 5.28 0.96 2.79
N PHE A 62 5.50 0.50 1.57
CA PHE A 62 4.87 1.04 0.38
C PHE A 62 3.36 0.72 0.33
N PHE A 63 2.87 -0.38 0.91
CA PHE A 63 1.51 -0.88 0.62
C PHE A 63 0.68 -1.39 1.82
N ASN A 64 0.99 -0.99 3.06
CA ASN A 64 0.39 -1.61 4.26
C ASN A 64 -1.16 -1.54 4.29
N ASP A 65 -1.76 -0.56 3.62
CA ASP A 65 -3.22 -0.35 3.56
C ASP A 65 -3.89 -0.92 2.30
N GLU A 66 -3.13 -1.43 1.32
CA GLU A 66 -3.63 -1.69 -0.04
C GLU A 66 -3.91 -3.16 -0.35
N PHE A 67 -3.59 -4.07 0.58
CA PHE A 67 -3.86 -5.50 0.40
C PHE A 67 -5.35 -5.85 0.47
N ILE A 68 -6.13 -5.08 1.23
CA ILE A 68 -7.58 -5.24 1.32
C ILE A 68 -8.21 -4.21 0.41
N LEU A 69 -8.90 -4.68 -0.62
CA LEU A 69 -9.64 -3.80 -1.50
C LEU A 69 -10.90 -3.28 -0.77
N PRO A 70 -11.06 -1.96 -0.57
CA PRO A 70 -12.25 -1.42 0.07
C PRO A 70 -13.52 -1.84 -0.69
N LYS A 71 -14.62 -2.06 0.04
CA LYS A 71 -15.89 -2.53 -0.54
C LYS A 71 -16.38 -1.65 -1.70
N GLU A 72 -16.20 -0.33 -1.59
CA GLU A 72 -16.56 0.62 -2.63
C GLU A 72 -15.75 0.42 -3.92
N ASN A 73 -14.44 0.23 -3.79
CA ASN A 73 -13.54 -0.01 -4.92
C ASN A 73 -13.86 -1.37 -5.55
N ARG A 74 -14.09 -2.41 -4.74
CA ARG A 74 -14.51 -3.74 -5.23
C ARG A 74 -15.81 -3.67 -6.02
N ASN A 75 -16.83 -2.97 -5.50
CA ASN A 75 -18.11 -2.78 -6.18
C ASN A 75 -17.91 -2.07 -7.53
N PHE A 76 -17.05 -1.05 -7.58
CA PHE A 76 -16.72 -0.37 -8.83
C PHE A 76 -16.08 -1.33 -9.85
N TYR A 77 -15.06 -2.10 -9.47
CA TYR A 77 -14.41 -3.05 -10.37
C TYR A 77 -15.39 -4.13 -10.85
N ASN A 78 -16.21 -4.69 -9.97
CA ASN A 78 -17.21 -5.69 -10.35
C ASN A 78 -18.21 -5.11 -11.35
N LEU A 79 -18.68 -3.87 -11.13
CA LEU A 79 -19.59 -3.19 -12.06
C LEU A 79 -18.92 -2.92 -13.41
N PHE A 80 -17.67 -2.45 -13.40
CA PHE A 80 -16.91 -2.18 -14.60
C PHE A 80 -16.69 -3.46 -15.42
N PHE A 81 -16.19 -4.53 -14.80
CA PHE A 81 -15.99 -5.82 -15.46
C PHE A 81 -17.30 -6.42 -15.93
N SER A 82 -18.38 -6.28 -15.16
CA SER A 82 -19.70 -6.76 -15.56
C SER A 82 -20.24 -6.04 -16.80
N GLY A 83 -20.17 -4.70 -16.83
CA GLY A 83 -20.58 -3.92 -17.99
C GLY A 83 -19.77 -4.26 -19.23
N LEU A 84 -18.44 -4.37 -19.08
CA LEU A 84 -17.54 -4.77 -20.17
C LEU A 84 -17.90 -6.15 -20.72
N SER A 85 -18.10 -7.12 -19.83
CA SER A 85 -18.39 -8.51 -20.19
C SER A 85 -19.73 -8.64 -20.88
N LEU A 86 -20.75 -7.88 -20.46
CA LEU A 86 -22.06 -7.88 -21.10
C LEU A 86 -22.04 -7.22 -22.49
N ILE A 87 -21.26 -6.17 -22.69
CA ILE A 87 -21.08 -5.58 -24.03
C ILE A 87 -20.44 -6.61 -24.97
N LEU A 88 -19.38 -7.28 -24.52
CA LEU A 88 -18.70 -8.32 -25.30
C LEU A 88 -19.60 -9.54 -25.55
N GLY A 89 -20.32 -10.01 -24.53
CA GLY A 89 -21.30 -11.10 -24.65
C GLY A 89 -22.43 -10.74 -25.61
N ASN A 90 -22.89 -9.48 -25.59
CA ASN A 90 -23.86 -8.99 -26.57
C ASN A 90 -23.30 -9.01 -28.00
N SER A 91 -22.02 -8.66 -28.22
CA SER A 91 -21.38 -8.83 -29.53
C SER A 91 -21.40 -10.29 -30.00
N VAL A 92 -21.12 -11.25 -29.10
CA VAL A 92 -21.22 -12.69 -29.42
C VAL A 92 -22.65 -13.09 -29.79
N ALA A 93 -23.65 -12.62 -29.04
CA ALA A 93 -25.06 -12.86 -29.34
C ALA A 93 -25.44 -12.32 -30.73
N VAL A 94 -25.08 -11.07 -31.02
CA VAL A 94 -25.32 -10.42 -32.31
C VAL A 94 -24.64 -11.20 -33.44
N LEU A 95 -23.36 -11.57 -33.27
CA LEU A 95 -22.64 -12.38 -34.25
C LEU A 95 -23.36 -13.69 -34.55
N PHE A 96 -23.78 -14.43 -33.52
CA PHE A 96 -24.50 -15.68 -33.68
C PHE A 96 -25.85 -15.51 -34.37
N ILE A 97 -26.65 -14.54 -33.94
CA ILE A 97 -27.96 -14.23 -34.54
C ILE A 97 -27.79 -13.94 -36.04
N PHE A 98 -26.77 -13.15 -36.40
CA PHE A 98 -26.49 -12.76 -37.78
C PHE A 98 -25.51 -13.68 -38.53
N SER A 99 -25.10 -14.86 -38.03
CA SER A 99 -24.12 -15.75 -38.70
C SER A 99 -24.69 -16.79 -39.68
N GLY A 100 -26.01 -16.87 -39.86
CA GLY A 100 -26.66 -17.95 -40.63
C GLY A 100 -26.26 -18.04 -42.12
N PRO A 101 -26.33 -19.22 -42.75
CA PRO A 101 -25.94 -19.41 -44.15
C PRO A 101 -26.74 -18.49 -45.08
N ASN A 102 -26.02 -17.82 -45.97
CA ASN A 102 -26.63 -17.05 -47.04
C ASN A 102 -26.95 -17.99 -48.19
N ASN A 103 -28.22 -18.05 -48.63
CA ASN A 103 -28.54 -18.54 -49.98
C ASN A 103 -27.62 -17.84 -50.98
N ILE A 104 -27.27 -18.48 -52.10
CA ILE A 104 -26.29 -17.98 -53.08
C ILE A 104 -26.56 -16.51 -53.49
N LEU A 105 -27.83 -16.10 -53.56
CA LEU A 105 -28.28 -14.73 -53.85
C LEU A 105 -28.06 -13.71 -52.72
N ASN A 106 -27.99 -14.15 -51.45
CA ASN A 106 -27.74 -13.32 -50.28
C ASN A 106 -26.24 -13.11 -49.98
N ARG A 107 -25.32 -13.68 -50.79
CA ARG A 107 -23.87 -13.43 -50.67
C ARG A 107 -23.50 -11.95 -50.82
N PHE A 108 -24.39 -11.12 -51.36
CA PHE A 108 -24.20 -9.69 -51.62
C PHE A 108 -24.74 -8.73 -50.54
N ASP A 109 -25.26 -9.22 -49.40
CA ASP A 109 -25.73 -8.32 -48.33
C ASP A 109 -24.56 -7.64 -47.60
N SER A 110 -24.17 -6.48 -48.13
CA SER A 110 -23.05 -5.68 -47.63
C SER A 110 -23.28 -5.12 -46.24
N ARG A 111 -24.54 -4.89 -45.82
CA ARG A 111 -24.86 -4.36 -44.49
C ARG A 111 -24.69 -5.42 -43.42
N ARG A 112 -25.20 -6.63 -43.66
CA ARG A 112 -25.00 -7.75 -42.72
C ARG A 112 -23.52 -8.10 -42.58
N LYS A 113 -22.78 -8.17 -43.69
CA LYS A 113 -21.32 -8.38 -43.66
C LYS A 113 -20.60 -7.28 -42.90
N ARG A 114 -20.99 -6.02 -43.10
CA ARG A 114 -20.46 -4.89 -42.33
C ARG A 114 -20.73 -5.06 -40.83
N VAL A 115 -21.97 -5.36 -40.42
CA VAL A 115 -22.29 -5.57 -39.00
C VAL A 115 -21.47 -6.71 -38.40
N LEU A 116 -21.34 -7.85 -39.09
CA LEU A 116 -20.51 -8.96 -38.61
C LEU A 116 -19.04 -8.56 -38.51
N ASN A 117 -18.50 -7.92 -39.55
CA ASN A 117 -17.11 -7.48 -39.56
C ASN A 117 -16.84 -6.44 -38.47
N ASP A 118 -17.74 -5.47 -38.27
CA ASP A 118 -17.59 -4.44 -37.26
C ASP A 118 -17.70 -5.04 -35.85
N GLN A 119 -18.59 -6.02 -35.61
CA GLN A 119 -18.70 -6.70 -34.32
C GLN A 119 -17.48 -7.59 -34.03
N VAL A 120 -16.93 -8.31 -35.03
CA VAL A 120 -15.69 -9.08 -34.84
C VAL A 120 -14.51 -8.14 -34.67
N PHE A 121 -14.32 -7.21 -35.61
CA PHE A 121 -13.18 -6.31 -35.65
C PHE A 121 -13.13 -5.44 -34.40
N LEU A 122 -14.23 -4.80 -34.03
CA LEU A 122 -14.25 -3.96 -32.84
C LEU A 122 -14.04 -4.80 -31.59
N SER A 123 -14.85 -5.84 -31.35
CA SER A 123 -14.83 -6.54 -30.06
C SER A 123 -13.56 -7.37 -29.86
N PHE A 124 -13.04 -8.02 -30.89
CA PHE A 124 -11.79 -8.79 -30.77
C PHE A 124 -10.54 -7.90 -30.79
N ASN A 125 -10.45 -6.88 -31.65
CA ASN A 125 -9.29 -5.98 -31.58
C ASN A 125 -9.29 -5.18 -30.29
N PHE A 126 -10.48 -4.77 -29.83
CA PHE A 126 -10.63 -4.15 -28.53
C PHE A 126 -10.21 -5.10 -27.42
N LEU A 127 -10.71 -6.34 -27.39
CA LEU A 127 -10.34 -7.31 -26.36
C LEU A 127 -8.83 -7.58 -26.36
N TYR A 128 -8.22 -7.69 -27.54
CA TYR A 128 -6.78 -7.84 -27.69
C TYR A 128 -6.02 -6.62 -27.13
N TRP A 129 -6.42 -5.40 -27.52
CA TRP A 129 -5.77 -4.17 -27.05
C TRP A 129 -5.96 -3.95 -25.55
N ILE A 130 -7.18 -4.11 -25.03
CA ILE A 130 -7.46 -3.92 -23.61
C ILE A 130 -6.80 -5.01 -22.75
N THR A 131 -6.68 -6.24 -23.26
CA THR A 131 -5.96 -7.30 -22.53
C THR A 131 -4.48 -6.99 -22.53
N LYS A 132 -3.89 -6.52 -23.65
CA LYS A 132 -2.48 -6.12 -23.69
C LYS A 132 -2.19 -4.93 -22.77
N VAL A 133 -2.94 -3.84 -22.92
CA VAL A 133 -2.77 -2.63 -22.09
C VAL A 133 -3.12 -2.94 -20.64
N GLY A 134 -4.19 -3.68 -20.39
CA GLY A 134 -4.64 -4.08 -19.06
C GLY A 134 -3.65 -5.01 -18.36
N LEU A 135 -3.02 -5.95 -19.07
CA LEU A 135 -1.94 -6.77 -18.52
C LEU A 135 -0.68 -5.94 -18.28
N ALA A 136 -0.30 -5.06 -19.21
CA ALA A 136 0.84 -4.17 -19.02
C ALA A 136 0.64 -3.26 -17.79
N VAL A 137 -0.50 -2.57 -17.72
CA VAL A 137 -0.90 -1.72 -16.59
C VAL A 137 -1.05 -2.57 -15.32
N GLY A 138 -1.59 -3.78 -15.40
CA GLY A 138 -1.70 -4.70 -14.27
C GLY A 138 -0.34 -5.08 -13.71
N VAL A 139 0.63 -5.41 -14.57
CA VAL A 139 2.02 -5.67 -14.18
C VAL A 139 2.67 -4.41 -13.59
N PHE A 140 2.46 -3.23 -14.19
CA PHE A 140 2.92 -1.97 -13.61
C PHE A 140 2.25 -1.65 -12.27
N ALA A 141 0.99 -2.06 -12.08
CA ALA A 141 0.26 -1.87 -10.84
C ALA A 141 0.79 -2.76 -9.72
N ILE A 142 1.14 -4.02 -10.02
CA ILE A 142 1.90 -4.87 -9.09
C ILE A 142 3.23 -4.20 -8.71
N ALA A 143 3.89 -3.55 -9.66
CA ALA A 143 5.21 -2.97 -9.48
C ALA A 143 5.20 -1.56 -8.83
N GLY A 144 4.05 -0.88 -8.68
CA GLY A 144 4.07 0.47 -8.09
C GLY A 144 2.85 1.39 -8.22
N LEU A 145 1.76 1.04 -8.91
CA LEU A 145 0.58 1.93 -8.95
C LEU A 145 -0.33 1.69 -7.74
N LYS A 146 -0.40 2.70 -6.87
CA LYS A 146 -1.36 2.74 -5.76
C LYS A 146 -2.78 2.95 -6.26
N LEU A 147 -3.74 2.33 -5.57
CA LEU A 147 -5.18 2.41 -5.86
C LEU A 147 -5.81 3.78 -5.52
N GLU A 148 -5.08 4.71 -4.90
CA GLU A 148 -5.58 6.06 -4.58
C GLU A 148 -5.95 6.90 -5.83
N TYR A 149 -5.44 6.55 -7.03
CA TYR A 149 -5.83 7.21 -8.29
C TYR A 149 -7.15 6.70 -8.89
N LEU A 150 -7.78 5.69 -8.27
CA LEU A 150 -9.03 5.13 -8.77
C LEU A 150 -10.13 6.19 -9.00
N PRO A 151 -10.33 7.22 -8.16
CA PRO A 151 -11.31 8.27 -8.42
C PRO A 151 -11.12 8.99 -9.75
N TYR A 152 -9.88 9.23 -10.18
CA TYR A 152 -9.58 9.85 -11.48
C TYR A 152 -9.83 8.90 -12.65
N PHE A 153 -9.68 7.59 -12.43
CA PHE A 153 -9.95 6.56 -13.43
C PHE A 153 -11.45 6.27 -13.60
N LYS A 154 -12.27 6.41 -12.55
CA LYS A 154 -13.72 6.08 -12.58
C LYS A 154 -14.47 6.77 -13.74
N PRO A 155 -14.35 8.10 -13.97
CA PRO A 155 -15.02 8.76 -15.08
C PRO A 155 -14.59 8.22 -16.45
N ILE A 156 -13.28 7.98 -16.62
CA ILE A 156 -12.72 7.44 -17.87
C ILE A 156 -13.25 6.03 -18.12
N ALA A 157 -13.31 5.18 -17.10
CA ALA A 157 -13.88 3.84 -17.18
C ALA A 157 -15.38 3.84 -17.53
N TYR A 158 -16.17 4.74 -16.97
CA TYR A 158 -17.59 4.85 -17.32
C TYR A 158 -17.80 5.38 -18.74
N LEU A 159 -17.05 6.42 -19.13
CA LEU A 159 -17.04 6.93 -20.49
C LEU A 159 -16.65 5.82 -21.48
N PHE A 160 -15.67 5.02 -21.10
CA PHE A 160 -15.18 3.90 -21.87
C PHE A 160 -16.29 2.85 -22.13
N LEU A 161 -17.02 2.42 -21.09
CA LEU A 161 -18.18 1.53 -21.26
C LEU A 161 -19.27 2.16 -22.13
N PHE A 162 -19.53 3.46 -21.95
CA PHE A 162 -20.53 4.17 -22.71
C PHE A 162 -20.18 4.21 -24.21
N VAL A 163 -18.93 4.53 -24.55
CA VAL A 163 -18.44 4.58 -25.94
C VAL A 163 -18.53 3.20 -26.60
N LEU A 164 -18.07 2.13 -25.92
CA LEU A 164 -18.19 0.77 -26.44
C LEU A 164 -19.65 0.36 -26.70
N TYR A 165 -20.55 0.73 -25.78
CA TYR A 165 -21.96 0.45 -25.95
C TYR A 165 -22.56 1.23 -27.13
N LEU A 166 -22.24 2.52 -27.26
CA LEU A 166 -22.71 3.35 -28.37
C LEU A 166 -22.24 2.84 -29.73
N GLU A 167 -21.05 2.26 -29.81
CA GLU A 167 -20.56 1.64 -31.04
C GLU A 167 -21.41 0.41 -31.41
N THR A 168 -21.77 -0.40 -30.41
CA THR A 168 -22.71 -1.52 -30.59
C THR A 168 -24.11 -1.03 -31.00
N TRP A 169 -24.58 0.06 -30.38
CA TRP A 169 -25.83 0.73 -30.71
C TRP A 169 -25.84 1.21 -32.16
N LYS A 170 -24.78 1.88 -32.62
CA LYS A 170 -24.64 2.36 -34.01
C LYS A 170 -24.82 1.21 -35.00
N ASN A 171 -24.15 0.09 -34.74
CA ASN A 171 -24.20 -1.08 -35.61
C ASN A 171 -25.59 -1.73 -35.64
N LEU A 172 -26.27 -1.83 -34.49
CA LEU A 172 -27.65 -2.30 -34.41
C LEU A 172 -28.65 -1.36 -35.09
N SER A 173 -28.42 -0.04 -35.04
CA SER A 173 -29.28 0.96 -35.71
C SER A 173 -29.27 0.81 -37.24
N LEU A 174 -28.21 0.22 -37.83
CA LEU A 174 -28.16 -0.04 -39.27
C LEU A 174 -29.17 -1.13 -39.69
N VAL A 175 -29.50 -2.03 -38.76
CA VAL A 175 -30.43 -3.16 -38.99
C VAL A 175 -31.85 -2.80 -38.54
N ILE A 176 -31.99 -2.15 -37.39
CA ILE A 176 -33.30 -1.81 -36.79
C ILE A 176 -33.75 -0.42 -37.27
N LYS A 177 -34.66 -0.38 -38.24
CA LYS A 177 -35.16 0.90 -38.82
C LYS A 177 -36.38 1.49 -38.11
N LYS A 178 -37.36 0.66 -37.74
CA LYS A 178 -38.62 1.11 -37.14
C LYS A 178 -38.52 1.11 -35.62
N ARG A 179 -38.98 2.19 -34.95
CA ARG A 179 -38.93 2.34 -33.47
C ARG A 179 -37.53 2.12 -32.89
N ARG A 180 -36.48 2.44 -33.65
CA ARG A 180 -35.07 2.16 -33.28
C ARG A 180 -34.72 2.68 -31.88
N LEU A 181 -35.11 3.91 -31.58
CA LEU A 181 -34.79 4.53 -30.28
C LEU A 181 -35.45 3.78 -29.11
N ILE A 182 -36.71 3.38 -29.25
CA ILE A 182 -37.44 2.66 -28.18
C ILE A 182 -36.80 1.29 -27.93
N ILE A 183 -36.52 0.54 -29.00
CA ILE A 183 -35.91 -0.80 -28.89
C ILE A 183 -34.51 -0.71 -28.28
N GLN A 184 -33.72 0.26 -28.73
CA GLN A 184 -32.35 0.42 -28.26
C GLN A 184 -32.28 0.96 -26.83
N SER A 185 -33.19 1.86 -26.44
CA SER A 185 -33.31 2.30 -25.04
C SER A 185 -33.73 1.15 -24.13
N GLY A 186 -34.66 0.29 -24.58
CA GLY A 186 -35.02 -0.93 -23.84
C GLY A 186 -33.84 -1.89 -23.70
N HIS A 187 -33.05 -2.07 -24.77
CA HIS A 187 -31.83 -2.88 -24.75
C HIS A 187 -30.78 -2.33 -23.79
N LEU A 188 -30.57 -1.00 -23.76
CA LEU A 188 -29.67 -0.36 -22.78
C LEU A 188 -30.15 -0.62 -21.36
N LEU A 189 -31.44 -0.45 -21.09
CA LEU A 189 -32.01 -0.68 -19.76
C LEU A 189 -31.80 -2.14 -19.31
N ILE A 190 -32.03 -3.10 -20.19
CA ILE A 190 -31.79 -4.52 -19.92
C ILE A 190 -30.31 -4.77 -19.60
N LEU A 191 -29.40 -4.23 -20.41
CA LEU A 191 -27.96 -4.38 -20.15
C LEU A 191 -27.52 -3.72 -18.84
N LEU A 192 -28.09 -2.58 -18.46
CA LEU A 192 -27.81 -1.94 -17.17
C LEU A 192 -28.28 -2.81 -16.01
N VAL A 193 -29.49 -3.36 -16.07
CA VAL A 193 -30.03 -4.26 -15.03
C VAL A 193 -29.18 -5.53 -14.93
N LEU A 194 -28.84 -6.14 -16.07
CA LEU A 194 -27.96 -7.31 -16.10
C LEU A 194 -26.58 -6.99 -15.56
N SER A 195 -26.04 -5.80 -15.85
CA SER A 195 -24.72 -5.37 -15.34
C SER A 195 -24.74 -5.23 -13.83
N LEU A 196 -25.80 -4.62 -13.28
CA LEU A 196 -25.97 -4.53 -11.85
C LEU A 196 -26.10 -5.93 -11.21
N GLY A 197 -26.89 -6.83 -11.82
CA GLY A 197 -27.06 -8.20 -11.33
C GLY A 197 -25.75 -9.00 -11.32
N LEU A 198 -25.05 -9.04 -12.46
CA LEU A 198 -23.79 -9.77 -12.60
C LEU A 198 -22.69 -9.19 -11.70
N SER A 199 -22.66 -7.87 -11.45
CA SER A 199 -21.70 -7.25 -10.52
C SER A 199 -21.82 -7.70 -9.06
N LYS A 200 -22.96 -8.29 -8.67
CA LYS A 200 -23.20 -8.83 -7.32
C LYS A 200 -22.74 -10.27 -7.16
N ILE A 201 -22.36 -10.93 -8.26
CA ILE A 201 -21.87 -12.31 -8.21
C ILE A 201 -20.40 -12.31 -7.85
N ASP A 202 -20.07 -12.91 -6.72
CA ASP A 202 -18.69 -13.15 -6.29
C ASP A 202 -18.21 -14.50 -6.82
N VAL A 203 -17.29 -14.46 -7.79
CA VAL A 203 -16.74 -15.67 -8.43
C VAL A 203 -15.67 -16.32 -7.54
N VAL A 204 -14.93 -15.51 -6.79
CA VAL A 204 -13.89 -15.96 -5.85
C VAL A 204 -14.31 -15.59 -4.44
N ASN A 205 -14.01 -16.47 -3.47
CA ASN A 205 -14.20 -16.18 -2.06
C ASN A 205 -13.16 -15.17 -1.55
N TYR A 206 -13.33 -13.91 -1.93
CA TYR A 206 -12.43 -12.83 -1.51
C TYR A 206 -12.37 -12.67 0.01
N LYS A 207 -13.42 -13.02 0.75
CA LYS A 207 -13.46 -12.90 2.21
C LYS A 207 -12.44 -13.83 2.86
N ALA A 208 -12.32 -15.05 2.34
CA ALA A 208 -11.29 -15.98 2.77
C ALA A 208 -9.90 -15.45 2.44
N LEU A 209 -9.71 -14.86 1.25
CA LEU A 209 -8.44 -14.23 0.86
C LEU A 209 -8.08 -13.04 1.76
N ASP A 210 -9.03 -12.16 2.04
CA ASP A 210 -8.83 -10.99 2.91
C ASP A 210 -8.50 -11.44 4.34
N LYS A 211 -9.20 -12.47 4.86
CA LYS A 211 -8.91 -13.05 6.19
C LYS A 211 -7.52 -13.68 6.25
N ALA A 212 -7.13 -14.44 5.21
CA ALA A 212 -5.79 -15.02 5.13
C ALA A 212 -4.70 -13.94 5.03
N SER A 213 -4.97 -12.88 4.28
CA SER A 213 -4.07 -11.74 4.13
C SER A 213 -3.82 -11.03 5.46
N VAL A 214 -4.89 -10.72 6.21
CA VAL A 214 -4.78 -10.08 7.54
C VAL A 214 -4.10 -10.99 8.55
N LYS A 215 -4.37 -12.30 8.51
CA LYS A 215 -3.75 -13.28 9.41
C LYS A 215 -2.24 -13.34 9.22
N ASN A 216 -1.77 -13.32 7.97
CA ASN A 216 -0.35 -13.47 7.64
C ASN A 216 0.39 -12.13 7.61
N ASN A 217 -0.32 -11.02 7.44
CA ASN A 217 0.25 -9.69 7.36
C ASN A 217 -0.72 -8.68 8.01
N PRO A 218 -0.66 -8.50 9.32
CA PRO A 218 -1.57 -7.60 10.02
C PRO A 218 -1.36 -6.15 9.56
N ILE A 219 -2.49 -5.48 9.33
CA ILE A 219 -2.53 -4.04 9.03
C ILE A 219 -2.13 -3.27 10.29
N ILE A 220 -1.23 -2.29 10.12
CA ILE A 220 -0.74 -1.39 11.17
C ILE A 220 -1.22 0.02 10.87
N ASP A 221 -1.91 0.65 11.83
CA ASP A 221 -2.26 2.08 11.76
C ASP A 221 -1.07 2.92 12.24
N PHE A 222 -0.21 3.31 11.30
CA PHE A 222 1.03 4.01 11.62
C PHE A 222 0.81 5.34 12.34
N PRO A 223 1.71 5.71 13.26
CA PRO A 223 1.71 7.04 13.86
C PRO A 223 2.06 8.11 12.82
N LYS A 224 1.47 9.29 12.97
CA LYS A 224 1.71 10.44 12.09
C LYS A 224 2.87 11.28 12.58
N SER A 225 3.60 11.87 11.63
CA SER A 225 4.66 12.82 11.92
C SER A 225 4.78 13.83 10.79
N SER A 226 4.95 15.10 11.16
CA SER A 226 5.31 16.19 10.25
C SER A 226 6.82 16.31 10.01
N PHE A 227 7.64 15.57 10.78
CA PHE A 227 9.09 15.55 10.60
C PHE A 227 9.48 14.57 9.49
N TYR A 228 10.25 15.07 8.53
CA TYR A 228 10.82 14.30 7.43
C TYR A 228 12.30 14.64 7.24
N ASP A 229 13.19 13.66 7.50
CA ASP A 229 14.61 13.81 7.21
C ASP A 229 14.86 13.52 5.72
N LYS A 230 15.03 14.59 4.93
CA LYS A 230 15.35 14.50 3.50
C LYS A 230 16.72 13.87 3.23
N ASN A 231 17.65 13.89 4.19
CA ASN A 231 19.04 13.53 4.00
C ASN A 231 19.34 12.05 4.29
N ASP A 232 18.37 11.31 4.81
CA ASP A 232 18.50 9.87 5.02
C ASP A 232 18.21 9.12 3.72
N ALA A 233 19.25 9.01 2.89
CA ALA A 233 19.25 8.18 1.68
C ALA A 233 18.90 6.71 2.01
N PRO A 234 17.70 6.21 1.63
CA PRO A 234 17.20 4.92 2.12
C PRO A 234 17.80 3.70 1.42
N TRP A 235 18.54 3.89 0.33
CA TRP A 235 19.13 2.78 -0.43
C TRP A 235 20.31 2.12 0.28
N TYR A 236 21.01 2.84 1.18
CA TYR A 236 22.09 2.26 1.99
C TYR A 236 21.60 1.53 3.25
N THR A 237 20.39 1.82 3.73
CA THR A 237 19.87 1.22 4.98
C THR A 237 19.17 -0.11 4.76
N ARG A 238 18.69 -0.41 3.55
CA ARG A 238 17.94 -1.66 3.26
C ARG A 238 18.72 -2.93 3.58
N ASN A 239 20.03 -2.95 3.34
CA ASN A 239 20.86 -4.13 3.58
C ASN A 239 21.26 -4.31 5.05
N ARG A 240 20.70 -3.51 5.97
CA ARG A 240 21.11 -3.45 7.39
C ARG A 240 19.92 -3.27 8.34
N THR A 241 18.73 -3.70 7.92
CA THR A 241 17.51 -3.57 8.72
C THR A 241 16.84 -4.90 8.93
N MET A 242 16.32 -5.12 10.14
CA MET A 242 15.35 -6.17 10.45
C MET A 242 14.02 -5.49 10.83
N GLY A 243 12.91 -5.96 10.28
CA GLY A 243 11.58 -5.43 10.53
C GLY A 243 10.79 -6.20 11.58
N PHE A 244 10.14 -5.48 12.50
CA PHE A 244 9.18 -6.06 13.45
C PHE A 244 7.85 -5.30 13.50
N LYS A 245 6.77 -6.07 13.41
CA LYS A 245 5.40 -5.59 13.37
C LYS A 245 4.78 -5.88 14.72
N LEU A 246 4.46 -4.82 15.43
CA LEU A 246 3.98 -4.84 16.79
C LEU A 246 2.49 -4.50 16.78
N LYS A 247 1.66 -5.48 17.12
CA LYS A 247 0.21 -5.31 17.14
C LYS A 247 -0.39 -5.84 18.42
N ARG A 248 -1.38 -5.14 18.94
CA ARG A 248 -2.15 -5.62 20.09
C ARG A 248 -3.15 -6.68 19.64
N ASN A 249 -3.19 -7.82 20.30
CA ASN A 249 -4.20 -8.84 20.05
C ASN A 249 -5.50 -8.55 20.82
N GLU A 250 -6.54 -9.36 20.57
CA GLU A 250 -7.86 -9.22 21.20
C GLU A 250 -7.80 -9.39 22.72
N ALA A 251 -6.87 -10.20 23.24
CA ALA A 251 -6.62 -10.37 24.68
C ALA A 251 -5.85 -9.20 25.31
N GLY A 252 -5.37 -8.27 24.49
CA GLY A 252 -4.63 -7.09 24.92
C GLY A 252 -3.12 -7.26 25.01
N ASN A 253 -2.58 -8.43 24.68
CA ASN A 253 -1.15 -8.72 24.66
C ASN A 253 -0.48 -8.25 23.36
N LEU A 254 0.85 -8.15 23.38
CA LEU A 254 1.65 -7.78 22.22
C LEU A 254 1.92 -9.01 21.35
N ASP A 255 1.37 -9.00 20.13
CA ASP A 255 1.79 -9.90 19.07
C ASP A 255 2.93 -9.26 18.28
N ILE A 256 4.00 -10.03 18.05
CA ILE A 256 5.17 -9.60 17.29
C ILE A 256 5.25 -10.46 16.04
N TYR A 257 5.27 -9.82 14.88
CA TYR A 257 5.41 -10.47 13.59
C TYR A 257 6.78 -10.13 13.01
N THR A 258 7.49 -11.15 12.53
CA THR A 258 8.82 -11.05 11.91
C THR A 258 8.70 -10.86 10.40
N GLU A 259 9.83 -10.57 9.74
CA GLU A 259 9.93 -10.52 8.28
C GLU A 259 9.53 -11.84 7.60
N SER A 260 9.81 -12.98 8.24
CA SER A 260 9.40 -14.32 7.81
C SER A 260 7.90 -14.63 8.00
N ARG A 261 7.11 -13.66 8.50
CA ARG A 261 5.67 -13.80 8.84
C ARG A 261 5.42 -14.76 10.00
N GLU A 262 6.44 -15.04 10.79
CA GLU A 262 6.30 -15.81 12.01
C GLU A 262 5.81 -14.90 13.12
N LYS A 263 4.92 -15.45 13.94
CA LYS A 263 4.45 -14.79 15.15
C LYS A 263 5.31 -15.27 16.31
N ILE A 264 6.03 -14.35 16.93
CA ILE A 264 6.92 -14.63 18.05
C ILE A 264 6.43 -13.89 19.32
N GLY A 265 6.83 -14.38 20.49
CA GLY A 265 6.59 -13.72 21.76
C GLY A 265 7.66 -12.68 22.09
N LEU A 266 7.42 -11.85 23.12
CA LEU A 266 8.42 -10.94 23.67
C LEU A 266 9.68 -11.68 24.16
N GLY A 267 9.54 -12.89 24.69
CA GLY A 267 10.65 -13.72 25.17
C GLY A 267 11.56 -14.23 24.05
N ASP A 268 11.03 -14.37 22.83
CA ASP A 268 11.74 -14.98 21.70
C ASP A 268 12.58 -13.97 20.92
N ILE A 269 12.42 -12.66 21.18
CA ILE A 269 13.08 -11.59 20.41
C ILE A 269 14.59 -11.74 20.42
N GLU A 270 15.18 -11.96 21.60
CA GLU A 270 16.64 -12.04 21.74
C GLU A 270 17.19 -13.19 20.89
N TYR A 271 16.57 -14.36 20.98
CA TYR A 271 16.93 -15.53 20.19
C TYR A 271 16.76 -15.27 18.69
N TYR A 272 15.59 -14.77 18.27
CA TYR A 272 15.29 -14.48 16.88
C TYR A 272 16.30 -13.49 16.28
N VAL A 273 16.60 -12.39 16.99
CA VAL A 273 17.56 -11.37 16.53
C VAL A 273 18.98 -11.95 16.42
N ILE A 274 19.39 -12.80 17.36
CA ILE A 274 20.70 -13.45 17.31
C ILE A 274 20.77 -14.43 16.13
N ALA A 275 19.72 -15.23 15.91
CA ALA A 275 19.63 -16.14 14.78
C ALA A 275 19.70 -15.38 13.44
N GLU A 276 18.92 -14.30 13.32
CA GLU A 276 18.87 -13.46 12.12
C GLU A 276 20.20 -12.73 11.86
N LYS A 277 20.93 -12.33 12.92
CA LYS A 277 22.29 -11.76 12.78
C LYS A 277 23.25 -12.67 12.04
N HIS A 278 23.12 -14.00 12.16
CA HIS A 278 23.97 -14.95 11.44
C HIS A 278 23.71 -14.96 9.92
N ALA A 279 22.57 -14.42 9.45
CA ALA A 279 22.31 -14.23 8.02
C ALA A 279 23.04 -12.99 7.44
N PHE A 280 23.53 -12.09 8.31
CA PHE A 280 24.29 -10.91 7.90
C PHE A 280 25.80 -11.14 7.97
N ARG A 281 26.55 -10.40 7.14
CA ARG A 281 28.01 -10.39 7.22
C ARG A 281 28.46 -9.75 8.54
N GLU A 282 29.53 -10.26 9.14
CA GLU A 282 30.04 -9.82 10.44
C GLU A 282 30.31 -8.30 10.48
N GLU A 283 30.82 -7.73 9.38
CA GLU A 283 31.13 -6.29 9.31
C GLU A 283 29.87 -5.40 9.34
N LEU A 284 28.70 -5.96 9.04
CA LEU A 284 27.42 -5.25 9.03
C LEU A 284 26.70 -5.31 10.38
N ILE A 285 27.01 -6.31 11.22
CA ILE A 285 26.35 -6.56 12.50
C ILE A 285 26.31 -5.31 13.40
N PRO A 286 27.40 -4.52 13.56
CA PRO A 286 27.38 -3.32 14.41
C PRO A 286 26.49 -2.17 13.88
N PHE A 287 26.13 -2.24 12.60
CA PHE A 287 25.32 -1.23 11.91
C PHE A 287 23.88 -1.69 11.68
N LEU A 288 23.51 -2.87 12.19
CA LEU A 288 22.14 -3.36 12.11
C LEU A 288 21.21 -2.43 12.88
N SER A 289 20.07 -2.18 12.27
CA SER A 289 18.99 -1.41 12.85
C SER A 289 17.69 -2.18 12.76
N VAL A 290 16.74 -1.87 13.65
CA VAL A 290 15.43 -2.51 13.63
C VAL A 290 14.36 -1.51 13.23
N ASN A 291 13.58 -1.84 12.19
CA ASN A 291 12.39 -1.08 11.81
C ASN A 291 11.21 -1.53 12.67
N ILE A 292 10.61 -0.59 13.40
CA ILE A 292 9.46 -0.85 14.26
C ILE A 292 8.20 -0.32 13.58
N LEU A 293 7.31 -1.24 13.21
CA LEU A 293 5.99 -0.97 12.67
C LEU A 293 4.96 -1.25 13.77
N ALA A 294 4.41 -0.21 14.38
CA ALA A 294 3.46 -0.38 15.47
C ALA A 294 2.24 0.53 15.30
N ASP A 295 1.09 0.07 15.81
CA ASP A 295 -0.12 0.87 15.85
C ASP A 295 0.11 2.14 16.69
N LYS A 296 -0.36 3.28 16.21
CA LYS A 296 -0.20 4.59 16.86
C LYS A 296 -0.72 4.60 18.31
N ASP A 297 -1.73 3.79 18.60
CA ASP A 297 -2.40 3.72 19.91
C ASP A 297 -1.78 2.65 20.83
N LEU A 298 -0.73 1.95 20.40
CA LEU A 298 -0.05 0.94 21.21
C LEU A 298 0.56 1.57 22.45
N ASN A 299 0.46 0.88 23.60
CA ASN A 299 1.05 1.34 24.85
C ASN A 299 2.58 1.44 24.69
N LEU A 300 3.14 2.61 25.01
CA LEU A 300 4.56 2.88 24.84
C LEU A 300 5.44 1.98 25.70
N GLY A 301 4.98 1.57 26.88
CA GLY A 301 5.70 0.64 27.77
C GLY A 301 5.99 -0.71 27.11
N LEU A 302 5.05 -1.23 26.32
CA LEU A 302 5.26 -2.47 25.54
C LEU A 302 6.36 -2.29 24.48
N ILE A 303 6.37 -1.14 23.81
CA ILE A 303 7.40 -0.81 22.82
C ILE A 303 8.77 -0.67 23.49
N LYS A 304 8.83 -0.10 24.69
CA LYS A 304 10.09 0.01 25.45
C LYS A 304 10.58 -1.32 25.99
N THR A 305 9.68 -2.21 26.39
CA THR A 305 10.01 -3.59 26.74
C THR A 305 10.62 -4.30 25.53
N PHE A 306 10.02 -4.12 24.34
CA PHE A 306 10.57 -4.61 23.07
C PHE A 306 11.96 -4.02 22.76
N GLU A 307 12.14 -2.70 22.89
CA GLU A 307 13.46 -2.05 22.72
C GLU A 307 14.52 -2.57 23.71
N ALA A 308 14.14 -2.91 24.93
CA ALA A 308 15.05 -3.48 25.92
C ALA A 308 15.57 -4.85 25.50
N LYS A 309 14.69 -5.71 24.96
CA LYS A 309 15.07 -7.01 24.38
C LYS A 309 16.00 -6.86 23.18
N LEU A 310 15.72 -5.90 22.29
CA LEU A 310 16.63 -5.56 21.19
C LEU A 310 18.00 -5.11 21.69
N TYR A 311 18.04 -4.26 22.72
CA TYR A 311 19.29 -3.78 23.29
C TYR A 311 20.11 -4.92 23.89
N ARG A 312 19.48 -5.85 24.62
CA ARG A 312 20.12 -7.08 25.12
C ARG A 312 20.64 -7.97 23.99
N ALA A 313 19.92 -8.07 22.88
CA ALA A 313 20.39 -8.76 21.69
C ALA A 313 21.52 -8.02 20.96
N GLY A 314 22.02 -6.89 21.47
CA GLY A 314 23.09 -6.10 20.87
C GLY A 314 22.63 -5.31 19.63
N ILE A 315 21.36 -4.89 19.60
CA ILE A 315 20.85 -3.92 18.62
C ILE A 315 20.71 -2.57 19.29
N HIS A 316 21.46 -1.58 18.78
CA HIS A 316 21.54 -0.25 19.39
C HIS A 316 20.85 0.83 18.55
N MET A 317 20.22 0.47 17.44
CA MET A 317 19.54 1.42 16.56
C MET A 317 18.16 0.92 16.18
N VAL A 318 17.16 1.77 16.33
CA VAL A 318 15.79 1.52 15.91
C VAL A 318 15.32 2.63 14.99
N ASN A 319 14.51 2.27 14.00
CA ASN A 319 13.86 3.18 13.08
C ASN A 319 12.36 3.06 13.32
N TYR A 320 11.74 4.13 13.79
CA TYR A 320 10.30 4.17 13.96
C TYR A 320 9.64 4.53 12.64
N GLU A 321 8.80 3.64 12.13
CA GLU A 321 8.10 3.89 10.89
C GLU A 321 6.87 4.75 11.13
N ILE A 322 6.80 5.89 10.41
CA ILE A 322 5.81 6.94 10.59
C ILE A 322 5.11 7.25 9.27
N ARG A 323 3.82 7.56 9.34
CA ARG A 323 3.07 8.07 8.19
C ARG A 323 3.45 9.53 7.97
N ASN A 324 4.05 9.81 6.81
CA ASN A 324 4.34 11.19 6.40
C ASN A 324 3.03 11.88 5.94
N GLU A 325 2.82 13.12 6.38
CA GLU A 325 1.68 13.94 5.97
C GLU A 325 1.88 14.60 4.59
N GLU A 326 3.12 14.64 4.08
CA GLU A 326 3.42 15.19 2.75
C GLU A 326 2.94 14.23 1.64
N LEU A 327 2.03 14.71 0.79
CA LEU A 327 1.29 13.90 -0.21
C LEU A 327 2.21 13.04 -1.10
N TYR A 328 3.29 13.62 -1.61
CA TYR A 328 4.26 12.92 -2.48
C TYR A 328 5.11 11.90 -1.71
N ALA A 329 5.44 12.16 -0.44
CA ALA A 329 6.19 11.21 0.37
C ALA A 329 5.30 10.05 0.81
N LYS A 330 4.03 10.31 1.16
CA LYS A 330 3.02 9.29 1.52
C LYS A 330 2.88 8.19 0.47
N GLU A 331 3.07 8.53 -0.81
CA GLU A 331 2.90 7.61 -1.92
C GLU A 331 4.04 6.59 -2.04
N PHE A 332 5.28 7.02 -1.78
CA PHE A 332 6.44 6.17 -2.00
C PHE A 332 7.15 5.77 -0.72
N ARG A 333 6.99 6.47 0.42
CA ARG A 333 7.84 6.24 1.60
C ARG A 333 7.11 6.66 2.89
N ASN A 334 7.00 5.73 3.81
CA ASN A 334 6.85 6.10 5.21
C ASN A 334 8.12 6.85 5.64
N GLY A 335 7.93 7.86 6.48
CA GLY A 335 9.04 8.48 7.15
C GLY A 335 9.66 7.49 8.13
N LEU A 336 10.92 7.72 8.46
CA LEU A 336 11.61 7.00 9.52
C LEU A 336 12.13 8.02 10.51
N ILE A 337 11.89 7.79 11.80
CA ILE A 337 12.62 8.50 12.86
C ILE A 337 13.64 7.54 13.44
N LYS A 338 14.92 7.78 13.14
CA LYS A 338 16.03 6.98 13.67
C LYS A 338 16.31 7.37 15.11
N LYS A 339 16.52 6.37 15.97
CA LYS A 339 16.89 6.56 17.36
C LYS A 339 17.93 5.52 17.78
N ARG A 340 18.95 5.99 18.51
CA ARG A 340 19.88 5.11 19.22
C ARG A 340 19.29 4.67 20.56
N LEU A 341 19.41 3.39 20.87
CA LEU A 341 19.08 2.84 22.18
C LEU A 341 20.30 2.95 23.11
N TYR A 342 20.03 3.17 24.39
CA TYR A 342 21.03 3.31 25.47
C TYR A 342 20.61 2.44 26.66
N ALA A 343 21.56 2.08 27.53
CA ALA A 343 21.35 1.20 28.67
C ALA A 343 20.10 1.50 29.55
N PRO A 344 19.68 2.76 29.80
CA PRO A 344 18.47 3.04 30.61
C PRO A 344 17.17 2.41 30.07
N VAL A 345 17.11 2.03 28.79
CA VAL A 345 15.95 1.28 28.25
C VAL A 345 15.74 -0.06 28.95
N LEU A 346 16.78 -0.62 29.59
CA LEU A 346 16.70 -1.87 30.35
C LEU A 346 15.83 -1.77 31.60
N GLU A 347 15.50 -0.56 32.08
CA GLU A 347 14.52 -0.35 33.17
C GLU A 347 13.12 -0.90 32.81
N PHE A 348 12.85 -1.06 31.52
CA PHE A 348 11.60 -1.61 31.00
C PHE A 348 11.61 -3.15 30.91
N ASP A 349 12.75 -3.79 31.15
CA ASP A 349 12.86 -5.25 31.16
C ASP A 349 12.44 -5.81 32.54
N GLY A 350 11.19 -6.29 32.65
CA GLY A 350 10.66 -6.91 33.87
C GLY A 350 9.19 -6.66 34.18
N GLU A 351 8.47 -5.85 33.41
CA GLU A 351 7.04 -5.57 33.65
C GLU A 351 6.08 -6.60 33.04
N PHE A 352 6.55 -7.43 32.11
CA PHE A 352 5.75 -8.46 31.46
C PHE A 352 6.43 -9.81 31.70
N GLU A 353 5.67 -10.71 32.32
CA GLU A 353 6.06 -12.00 32.91
C GLU A 353 7.35 -12.62 32.34
N ARG A 354 8.26 -13.01 33.25
CA ARG A 354 9.24 -14.07 32.98
C ARG A 354 8.45 -15.29 32.52
N THR A 355 8.44 -15.54 31.22
CA THR A 355 8.04 -16.85 30.71
C THR A 355 9.16 -17.79 31.12
N ASP A 356 8.90 -18.68 32.06
CA ASP A 356 9.85 -19.60 32.71
C ASP A 356 10.49 -20.64 31.75
N SER A 357 10.52 -20.40 30.44
CA SER A 357 10.71 -21.44 29.43
C SER A 357 12.04 -21.42 28.68
N LEU A 358 13.06 -20.67 29.10
CA LEU A 358 14.40 -20.80 28.53
C LEU A 358 15.46 -20.77 29.64
N GLU A 359 15.67 -21.93 30.27
CA GLU A 359 16.92 -22.24 30.94
C GLU A 359 18.08 -21.92 29.99
N SER A 360 18.90 -20.96 30.43
CA SER A 360 20.28 -20.67 30.03
C SER A 360 20.84 -21.49 28.85
N ILE A 361 20.38 -21.19 27.64
CA ILE A 361 21.29 -21.35 26.50
C ILE A 361 22.36 -20.29 26.74
N LEU A 362 23.61 -20.73 26.92
CA LEU A 362 24.77 -19.86 27.04
C LEU A 362 24.83 -18.97 25.79
N LEU A 363 24.19 -17.80 25.87
CA LEU A 363 24.31 -16.80 24.83
C LEU A 363 25.80 -16.48 24.71
N PRO A 364 26.36 -16.45 23.49
CA PRO A 364 27.73 -16.02 23.30
C PRO A 364 27.93 -14.65 23.96
N PRO A 365 29.13 -14.37 24.50
CA PRO A 365 29.38 -13.11 25.20
C PRO A 365 28.90 -11.94 24.34
N LEU A 366 28.16 -11.02 24.97
CA LEU A 366 27.61 -9.84 24.32
C LEU A 366 28.71 -9.19 23.46
N PRO A 367 28.45 -8.92 22.18
CA PRO A 367 29.43 -8.21 21.35
C PRO A 367 29.80 -6.90 22.05
N LEU A 368 31.07 -6.53 22.01
CA LEU A 368 31.60 -5.32 22.63
C LEU A 368 30.68 -4.13 22.31
N HIS A 369 29.99 -3.62 23.33
CA HIS A 369 29.10 -2.49 23.19
C HIS A 369 29.90 -1.31 22.62
N PRO A 370 29.38 -0.56 21.64
CA PRO A 370 29.98 0.70 21.28
C PRO A 370 30.06 1.56 22.55
N PRO A 371 31.17 2.27 22.79
CA PRO A 371 31.33 3.05 24.02
C PRO A 371 30.14 4.00 24.16
N GLU A 372 29.36 3.80 25.23
CA GLU A 372 28.24 4.68 25.53
C GLU A 372 28.79 6.05 25.99
N PRO A 373 28.11 7.15 25.64
CA PRO A 373 28.46 8.44 26.22
C PRO A 373 28.31 8.36 27.74
N TYR A 374 29.30 8.85 28.48
CA TYR A 374 29.19 9.02 29.93
C TYR A 374 28.21 10.16 30.23
N PHE A 375 26.92 9.83 30.31
CA PHE A 375 25.84 10.80 30.52
C PHE A 375 25.90 11.48 31.90
N ASP A 376 26.63 10.93 32.87
CA ASP A 376 26.81 11.52 34.21
C ASP A 376 27.40 12.94 34.19
N LYS A 377 28.06 13.31 33.09
CA LYS A 377 28.67 14.64 32.88
C LYS A 377 27.78 15.60 32.09
N PHE A 378 26.57 15.18 31.72
CA PHE A 378 25.65 15.95 30.89
C PHE A 378 24.58 16.62 31.76
N ASP A 379 24.19 17.83 31.37
CA ASP A 379 23.04 18.51 31.94
C ASP A 379 21.78 17.75 31.51
N THR A 380 21.05 17.20 32.48
CA THR A 380 19.85 16.41 32.20
C THR A 380 18.62 17.30 32.18
N VAL A 381 17.91 17.31 31.06
CA VAL A 381 16.63 18.02 30.90
C VAL A 381 15.51 17.01 30.84
N GLU A 382 14.58 17.11 31.80
CA GLU A 382 13.48 16.17 31.93
C GLU A 382 12.29 16.55 31.04
N VAL A 383 11.75 15.53 30.35
CA VAL A 383 10.59 15.67 29.48
C VAL A 383 9.63 14.51 29.73
N SER A 384 8.44 14.79 30.26
CA SER A 384 7.41 13.76 30.45
C SER A 384 6.60 13.56 29.19
N ILE A 385 6.42 12.30 28.78
CA ILE A 385 5.69 11.90 27.57
C ILE A 385 4.36 11.28 27.96
N GLY A 386 3.28 11.86 27.46
CA GLY A 386 1.91 11.41 27.64
C GLY A 386 0.93 12.37 27.00
N LYS A 387 -0.36 12.22 27.33
CA LYS A 387 -1.44 13.09 26.81
C LYS A 387 -1.22 14.58 27.10
N GLN A 388 -0.58 14.89 28.23
CA GLN A 388 -0.17 16.24 28.61
C GLN A 388 1.35 16.26 28.80
N PRO A 389 2.12 16.53 27.74
CA PRO A 389 3.58 16.51 27.84
C PRO A 389 4.07 17.63 28.77
N ARG A 390 5.13 17.33 29.53
CA ARG A 390 5.76 18.28 30.47
C ARG A 390 7.21 18.50 30.08
N PHE A 391 7.72 19.69 30.34
CA PHE A 391 9.13 20.04 30.17
C PHE A 391 9.58 20.66 31.49
N GLU A 392 10.55 20.03 32.17
CA GLU A 392 10.97 20.40 33.53
C GLU A 392 9.74 20.53 34.46
N ASP A 393 8.93 19.46 34.52
CA ASP A 393 7.69 19.31 35.29
C ASP A 393 6.54 20.29 34.97
N LYS A 394 6.73 21.22 34.03
CA LYS A 394 5.69 22.17 33.64
C LYS A 394 4.91 21.63 32.44
N PRO A 395 3.57 21.50 32.52
CA PRO A 395 2.75 21.09 31.38
C PRO A 395 2.82 22.15 30.29
N MET A 396 3.14 21.75 29.06
CA MET A 396 3.32 22.65 27.93
C MET A 396 2.72 22.08 26.66
N ARG A 397 2.31 22.97 25.75
CA ARG A 397 1.94 22.57 24.39
C ARG A 397 3.19 22.14 23.61
N LEU A 398 3.05 21.20 22.68
CA LEU A 398 4.14 20.70 21.83
C LEU A 398 4.93 21.82 21.13
N SER A 399 4.25 22.87 20.65
CA SER A 399 4.92 24.02 20.00
C SER A 399 5.77 24.86 20.96
N ALA A 400 5.41 24.94 22.24
CA ALA A 400 6.21 25.59 23.27
C ALA A 400 7.42 24.72 23.64
N ILE A 401 7.23 23.40 23.71
CA ILE A 401 8.30 22.42 23.93
C ILE A 401 9.33 22.48 22.79
N GLN A 402 8.90 22.60 21.52
CA GLN A 402 9.82 22.80 20.38
C GLN A 402 10.77 23.98 20.62
N LYS A 403 10.22 25.15 21.00
CA LYS A 403 11.01 26.35 21.28
C LYS A 403 11.96 26.16 22.45
N LYS A 404 11.61 25.33 23.44
CA LYS A 404 12.49 24.98 24.56
C LYS A 404 13.62 24.06 24.12
N PHE A 405 13.34 23.05 23.29
CA PHE A 405 14.40 22.24 22.68
C PHE A 405 15.39 23.13 21.90
N SER A 406 14.91 24.00 21.01
CA SER A 406 15.79 24.88 20.22
C SER A 406 16.73 25.75 21.05
N LYS A 407 16.36 26.07 22.30
CA LYS A 407 17.20 26.86 23.22
C LYS A 407 18.19 26.02 24.02
N ASN A 408 17.87 24.76 24.30
CA ASN A 408 18.60 23.93 25.25
C ASN A 408 19.51 22.88 24.57
N ILE A 409 19.36 22.63 23.26
CA ILE A 409 20.18 21.65 22.53
C ILE A 409 21.64 22.14 22.45
N ASN A 410 22.55 21.38 23.04
CA ASN A 410 23.99 21.56 22.91
C ASN A 410 24.73 20.22 23.09
N THR A 411 26.07 20.22 23.04
CA THR A 411 26.91 19.02 23.14
C THR A 411 26.95 18.35 24.51
N LYS A 412 26.48 19.03 25.56
CA LYS A 412 26.48 18.61 26.96
C LYS A 412 25.09 18.39 27.54
N THR A 413 24.02 18.54 26.75
CA THR A 413 22.65 18.30 27.21
C THR A 413 22.23 16.87 26.87
N VAL A 414 21.61 16.18 27.82
CA VAL A 414 20.89 14.92 27.59
C VAL A 414 19.42 15.10 27.97
N TYR A 415 18.52 14.58 27.16
CA TYR A 415 17.09 14.65 27.43
C TYR A 415 16.60 13.34 28.03
N LEU A 416 16.08 13.41 29.25
CA LEU A 416 15.46 12.28 29.95
C LEU A 416 13.96 12.25 29.65
N TYR A 417 13.56 11.30 28.82
CA TYR A 417 12.16 11.09 28.49
C TYR A 417 11.49 10.20 29.54
N LYS A 418 10.74 10.81 30.45
CA LYS A 418 9.94 10.11 31.47
C LYS A 418 8.62 9.65 30.86
N ILE A 419 8.41 8.34 30.81
CA ILE A 419 7.21 7.77 30.18
C ILE A 419 6.08 7.70 31.20
N THR A 420 5.02 8.48 30.96
CA THR A 420 3.84 8.51 31.84
C THR A 420 2.98 7.25 31.63
N LYS A 421 2.27 6.83 32.68
CA LYS A 421 1.36 5.68 32.61
C LYS A 421 0.25 5.94 31.58
N GLY A 422 0.13 5.04 30.61
CA GLY A 422 -0.87 5.14 29.54
C GLY A 422 -0.45 6.03 28.36
N ALA A 423 0.82 6.45 28.30
CA ALA A 423 1.38 7.06 27.10
C ALA A 423 1.27 6.09 25.90
N THR A 424 0.89 6.65 24.75
CA THR A 424 0.75 5.90 23.50
C THR A 424 2.02 6.04 22.65
N TYR A 425 2.13 5.19 21.62
CA TYR A 425 3.19 5.29 20.63
C TYR A 425 3.12 6.63 19.87
N GLN A 426 1.93 7.12 19.55
CA GLN A 426 1.74 8.44 18.91
C GLN A 426 2.26 9.59 19.79
N ASP A 427 2.03 9.55 21.11
CA ASP A 427 2.55 10.57 22.03
C ASP A 427 4.09 10.62 21.98
N TYR A 428 4.73 9.46 21.91
CA TYR A 428 6.17 9.33 21.78
C TYR A 428 6.68 9.88 20.44
N ILE A 429 6.03 9.50 19.34
CA ILE A 429 6.38 9.99 18.01
C ILE A 429 6.19 11.50 17.93
N ASN A 430 5.12 12.07 18.49
CA ASN A 430 4.92 13.52 18.56
C ASN A 430 6.10 14.22 19.25
N MET A 431 6.57 13.68 20.38
CA MET A 431 7.70 14.24 21.10
C MET A 431 9.01 14.15 20.30
N LEU A 432 9.27 12.99 19.68
CA LEU A 432 10.42 12.82 18.80
C LEU A 432 10.36 13.76 17.58
N THR A 433 9.20 13.93 16.97
CA THR A 433 8.95 14.84 15.85
C THR A 433 9.31 16.27 16.22
N VAL A 434 8.84 16.73 17.38
CA VAL A 434 9.11 18.08 17.88
C VAL A 434 10.60 18.30 18.17
N HIS A 435 11.25 17.33 18.83
CA HIS A 435 12.68 17.40 19.12
C HIS A 435 13.52 17.39 17.83
N ASN A 436 13.26 16.45 16.91
CA ASN A 436 13.99 16.37 15.65
C ASN A 436 13.75 17.58 14.74
N THR A 437 12.54 18.16 14.76
CA THR A 437 12.25 19.42 14.05
C THR A 437 13.10 20.55 14.61
N ALA A 438 13.12 20.74 15.93
CA ALA A 438 13.95 21.77 16.58
C ALA A 438 15.44 21.63 16.23
N VAL A 439 15.95 20.39 16.25
CA VAL A 439 17.34 20.08 15.88
C VAL A 439 17.59 20.36 14.40
N SER A 440 16.67 19.97 13.51
CA SER A 440 16.79 20.22 12.08
C SER A 440 16.76 21.71 11.76
N GLU A 441 15.93 22.51 12.45
CA GLU A 441 15.87 23.95 12.28
C GLU A 441 17.20 24.61 12.68
N LEU A 442 17.77 24.25 13.83
CA LEU A 442 19.08 24.72 14.28
C LEU A 442 20.19 24.38 13.28
N ARG A 443 20.21 23.13 12.79
CA ARG A 443 21.20 22.68 11.80
C ARG A 443 21.06 23.47 10.50
N LYS A 444 19.83 23.69 10.02
CA LYS A 444 19.56 24.46 8.79
C LYS A 444 19.99 25.93 8.93
N GLN A 445 19.80 26.55 10.09
CA GLN A 445 20.22 27.93 10.35
C GLN A 445 21.74 28.12 10.24
N GLU A 446 22.53 27.11 10.61
CA GLU A 446 23.99 27.15 10.53
C GLU A 446 24.59 26.42 9.33
N GLN A 447 23.74 25.88 8.45
CA GLN A 447 24.19 25.17 7.27
C GLN A 447 24.58 26.18 6.20
N THR A 448 25.80 26.03 5.70
CA THR A 448 26.36 26.92 4.67
C THR A 448 26.35 26.28 3.28
N ILE A 449 26.38 24.94 3.21
CA ILE A 449 26.38 24.18 1.95
C ILE A 449 25.02 23.51 1.80
N SER A 450 24.25 23.85 0.76
CA SER A 450 23.00 23.14 0.45
C SER A 450 23.26 21.80 -0.22
N SER A 451 22.39 20.83 0.04
CA SER A 451 22.35 19.54 -0.67
C SER A 451 21.59 19.60 -2.00
N ASP A 452 21.04 20.76 -2.35
CA ASP A 452 20.27 20.89 -3.58
C ASP A 452 21.13 20.58 -4.82
N GLN A 453 20.47 20.42 -5.97
CA GLN A 453 20.94 19.87 -7.25
C GLN A 453 22.27 20.42 -7.82
N ASP A 454 23.01 21.28 -7.12
CA ASP A 454 24.25 21.90 -7.57
C ASP A 454 25.53 21.18 -7.08
N CYS A 455 25.46 20.26 -6.10
CA CYS A 455 26.62 19.45 -5.69
C CYS A 455 26.74 18.14 -6.49
N PHE A 456 26.99 18.22 -7.82
CA PHE A 456 27.33 17.04 -8.63
C PHE A 456 28.80 16.59 -8.47
N ASP A 457 29.68 17.47 -7.98
CA ASP A 457 31.08 17.15 -7.73
C ASP A 457 31.27 16.40 -6.39
N GLU A 458 32.10 15.36 -6.40
CA GLU A 458 32.50 14.59 -5.22
C GLU A 458 33.10 15.49 -4.13
N SER A 459 33.85 16.52 -4.53
CA SER A 459 34.45 17.48 -3.58
C SER A 459 33.39 18.26 -2.80
N CYS A 460 32.35 18.73 -3.50
CA CYS A 460 31.18 19.43 -2.95
C CYS A 460 30.39 18.52 -2.02
N TYR A 461 30.10 17.29 -2.47
CA TYR A 461 29.39 16.29 -1.67
C TYR A 461 30.17 15.91 -0.39
N LYS A 462 31.50 15.79 -0.47
CA LYS A 462 32.36 15.53 0.69
C LYS A 462 32.35 16.71 1.67
N ALA A 463 32.44 17.95 1.17
CA ALA A 463 32.34 19.15 2.00
C ALA A 463 30.99 19.24 2.71
N TYR A 464 29.89 19.03 1.97
CA TYR A 464 28.55 18.93 2.52
C TYR A 464 28.45 17.85 3.60
N ARG A 465 28.93 16.62 3.35
CA ARG A 465 28.91 15.52 4.32
C ARG A 465 29.70 15.87 5.59
N ASN A 466 30.87 16.49 5.44
CA ASN A 466 31.68 16.93 6.57
C ASN A 466 30.96 18.02 7.39
N GLU A 467 30.30 18.97 6.73
CA GLU A 467 29.46 19.96 7.40
C GLU A 467 28.30 19.30 8.16
N GLN A 468 27.58 18.35 7.54
CA GLN A 468 26.51 17.62 8.21
C GLN A 468 27.01 16.84 9.42
N ILE A 469 28.21 16.22 9.36
CA ILE A 469 28.84 15.57 10.52
C ILE A 469 29.16 16.61 11.62
N ARG A 470 29.72 17.76 11.26
CA ARG A 470 30.01 18.86 12.20
C ARG A 470 28.73 19.35 12.87
N LEU A 471 27.67 19.60 12.11
CA LEU A 471 26.37 20.06 12.61
C LEU A 471 25.67 19.01 13.48
N ARG A 472 25.75 17.72 13.12
CA ARG A 472 25.24 16.61 13.95
C ARG A 472 26.00 16.50 15.28
N ARG A 473 27.30 16.77 15.29
CA ARG A 473 28.11 16.82 16.52
C ARG A 473 27.77 18.04 17.36
N LYS A 474 27.55 19.21 16.76
CA LYS A 474 27.21 20.46 17.47
C LYS A 474 25.80 20.44 18.06
N TYR A 475 24.85 19.88 17.33
CA TYR A 475 23.45 19.74 17.72
C TYR A 475 23.05 18.26 17.78
N PRO A 476 23.56 17.49 18.75
CA PRO A 476 23.25 16.08 18.87
C PRO A 476 21.83 15.85 19.38
N VAL A 477 21.33 14.63 19.18
CA VAL A 477 20.05 14.16 19.76
C VAL A 477 20.37 13.06 20.75
N TYR A 478 20.63 13.45 21.99
CA TYR A 478 20.84 12.52 23.10
C TYR A 478 19.54 12.40 23.89
N VAL A 479 18.89 11.24 23.74
CA VAL A 479 17.63 10.93 24.40
C VAL A 479 17.79 9.61 25.13
N ILE A 480 17.65 9.65 26.44
CA ILE A 480 17.50 8.47 27.29
C ILE A 480 16.04 8.37 27.73
N VAL A 481 15.60 7.17 28.08
CA VAL A 481 14.22 6.91 28.50
C VAL A 481 14.24 6.34 29.91
N SER A 482 13.27 6.73 30.72
CA SER A 482 13.05 6.17 32.05
C SER A 482 11.55 6.15 32.35
N LYS A 483 11.16 5.36 33.35
CA LYS A 483 9.79 5.32 33.83
C LYS A 483 9.50 6.56 34.67
N GLU A 484 8.29 7.09 34.54
CA GLU A 484 7.79 7.99 35.57
C GLU A 484 7.49 7.15 36.82
N PRO A 485 7.99 7.54 38.00
CA PRO A 485 7.83 6.78 39.24
C PRO A 485 6.36 6.64 39.69
#